data_AF-A0A7J8XTV4-F1
#
_entry.id   AF-A0A7J8XTV4-F1
#
_cell.length_a   1.000
_cell.length_b   1.000
_cell.length_c   1.000
_cell.angle_alpha   90.00
_cell.angle_beta   90.00
_cell.angle_gamma   90.00
#
_symmetry.space_group_name_H-M   'P 1'
#
loop_
_entity.id
_entity.type
_entity.pdbx_description
1 polymer ?
#
loop_
_entity_poly.entity_id
_entity_poly.type
_entity_poly.pdbx_seq_one_letter_code
_entity_poly.pdbx_strand_id
1 'polypeptide(L)'
;ALAKAQQQLLDQQERDYILSQVTAAKEELRAKRKKQLKKDTASKLKSLVDEGKSELEYEQSGEFQQELKLKVRELLTEQEWRRRKMAMRISEEEGRLKKDEEEQKEMWKRKREHEEQWEGTREQ
;
A
#
# COMPACT_ATOMS: atom_id res chain seq x y z
N ALA A 1 -5.24 21.15 8.09
CA ALA A 1 -5.52 19.80 7.55
C ALA A 1 -6.02 19.86 6.10
N LEU A 2 -7.10 20.58 5.80
CA LEU A 2 -7.66 20.68 4.44
C LEU A 2 -6.69 21.28 3.40
N ALA A 3 -6.02 22.39 3.73
CA ALA A 3 -5.07 23.04 2.82
C ALA A 3 -3.91 22.14 2.39
N LYS A 4 -3.40 21.29 3.30
CA LYS A 4 -2.33 20.33 3.00
C LYS A 4 -2.82 19.22 2.06
N ALA A 5 -4.04 18.71 2.27
CA ALA A 5 -4.65 17.74 1.37
C ALA A 5 -4.91 18.33 -0.03
N GLN A 6 -5.33 19.58 -0.10
CA GLN A 6 -5.51 20.30 -1.38
C GLN A 6 -4.18 20.52 -2.11
N GLN A 7 -3.09 20.82 -1.38
CA GLN A 7 -1.75 20.90 -1.97
C GLN A 7 -1.25 19.56 -2.49
N GLN A 8 -1.53 18.46 -1.79
CA GLN A 8 -1.19 17.11 -2.30
C GLN A 8 -1.92 16.78 -3.59
N LEU A 9 -3.14 17.29 -3.78
CA LEU A 9 -3.86 17.17 -5.05
C LEU A 9 -3.26 18.03 -6.17
N LEU A 10 -2.27 18.88 -5.92
CA LEU A 10 -1.53 19.58 -6.99
C LEU A 10 -0.47 18.68 -7.62
N ASP A 11 0.01 17.68 -6.90
CA ASP A 11 0.95 16.69 -7.41
C ASP A 11 0.23 15.70 -8.34
N GLN A 12 0.75 15.55 -9.55
CA GLN A 12 0.19 14.66 -10.56
C GLN A 12 0.28 13.19 -10.12
N GLN A 13 1.38 12.79 -9.48
CA GLN A 13 1.55 11.40 -9.06
C GLN A 13 0.55 11.02 -7.98
N GLU A 14 0.37 11.89 -6.99
CA GLU A 14 -0.58 11.69 -5.91
C GLU A 14 -2.03 11.67 -6.42
N ARG A 15 -2.35 12.53 -7.39
CA ARG A 15 -3.66 12.49 -8.09
C ARG A 15 -3.87 11.17 -8.81
N ASP A 16 -2.91 10.73 -9.61
CA ASP A 16 -3.03 9.51 -10.42
C ASP A 16 -3.16 8.27 -9.53
N TYR A 17 -2.43 8.25 -8.41
CA TYR A 17 -2.59 7.22 -7.39
C TYR A 17 -4.00 7.22 -6.78
N ILE A 18 -4.53 8.37 -6.37
CA ILE A 18 -5.90 8.44 -5.83
C ILE A 18 -6.92 7.98 -6.87
N LEU A 19 -6.78 8.40 -8.13
CA LEU A 19 -7.64 7.98 -9.23
C LEU A 19 -7.57 6.46 -9.48
N SER A 20 -6.38 5.86 -9.35
CA SER A 20 -6.22 4.41 -9.48
C SER A 20 -6.96 3.68 -8.35
N GLN A 21 -6.92 4.19 -7.12
CA GLN A 21 -7.65 3.60 -5.99
C GLN A 21 -9.17 3.76 -6.14
N VAL A 22 -9.64 4.90 -6.65
CA VAL A 22 -11.06 5.12 -6.97
C VAL A 22 -11.53 4.14 -8.05
N THR A 23 -10.71 3.92 -9.08
CA THR A 23 -11.02 2.97 -10.16
C THR A 23 -11.11 1.54 -9.61
N ALA A 24 -10.13 1.11 -8.81
CA ALA A 24 -10.13 -0.21 -8.19
C ALA A 24 -11.35 -0.42 -7.28
N ALA A 25 -11.70 0.57 -6.45
CA ALA A 25 -12.90 0.51 -5.61
C ALA A 25 -14.17 0.36 -6.45
N LYS A 26 -14.28 1.12 -7.55
CA LYS A 26 -15.42 1.07 -8.46
C LYS A 26 -15.58 -0.31 -9.11
N GLU A 27 -14.47 -0.90 -9.56
CA GLU A 27 -14.46 -2.26 -10.14
C GLU A 27 -14.88 -3.32 -9.12
N GLU A 28 -14.41 -3.23 -7.88
CA GLU A 28 -14.78 -4.16 -6.82
C GLU A 28 -16.29 -4.10 -6.51
N LEU A 29 -16.86 -2.90 -6.43
CA LEU A 29 -18.29 -2.70 -6.22
C LEU A 29 -19.12 -3.22 -7.39
N ARG A 30 -18.69 -2.97 -8.64
CA ARG A 30 -19.31 -3.56 -9.84
C ARG A 30 -19.27 -5.08 -9.80
N ALA A 31 -18.13 -5.67 -9.42
CA ALA A 31 -17.99 -7.12 -9.31
C ALA A 31 -18.91 -7.70 -8.23
N LYS A 32 -19.04 -7.01 -7.08
CA LYS A 32 -19.97 -7.36 -6.00
C LYS A 32 -21.41 -7.31 -6.48
N ARG A 33 -21.82 -6.24 -7.16
CA ARG A 33 -23.17 -6.10 -7.72
C ARG A 33 -23.47 -7.19 -8.76
N LYS A 34 -22.54 -7.44 -9.68
CA LYS A 34 -22.66 -8.52 -10.67
C LYS A 34 -22.82 -9.89 -10.02
N LYS A 35 -22.13 -10.17 -8.92
CA LYS A 35 -22.30 -11.41 -8.14
C LYS A 35 -23.68 -11.51 -7.49
N GLN A 36 -24.24 -10.40 -7.01
CA GLN A 36 -25.59 -10.37 -6.45
C GLN A 36 -26.65 -10.60 -7.53
N LEU A 37 -26.54 -9.91 -8.67
CA LEU A 37 -27.49 -10.03 -9.79
C LEU A 37 -27.48 -11.43 -10.42
N LYS A 38 -26.36 -12.15 -10.39
CA LYS A 38 -26.31 -13.56 -10.81
C LYS A 38 -27.25 -14.48 -10.01
N LYS A 39 -27.57 -14.11 -8.77
CA LYS A 39 -28.44 -14.92 -7.89
C LYS A 39 -29.93 -14.62 -8.11
N ASP A 40 -30.27 -13.52 -8.79
CA ASP A 40 -31.65 -13.12 -9.04
C ASP A 40 -31.98 -13.18 -10.53
N THR A 41 -32.80 -14.15 -10.92
CA THR A 41 -33.23 -14.37 -12.30
C THR A 41 -34.00 -13.18 -12.87
N ALA A 42 -34.79 -12.48 -12.05
CA ALA A 42 -35.59 -11.33 -12.50
C ALA A 42 -34.70 -10.11 -12.79
N SER A 43 -33.77 -9.81 -11.89
CA SER A 43 -32.82 -8.72 -12.11
C SER A 43 -31.84 -9.02 -13.25
N LYS A 44 -31.48 -10.30 -13.47
CA LYS A 44 -30.68 -10.72 -14.62
C LYS A 44 -31.41 -10.53 -15.95
N LEU A 45 -32.71 -10.83 -16.01
CA LEU A 45 -33.54 -10.57 -17.18
C LEU A 45 -33.70 -9.07 -17.44
N LYS A 46 -33.95 -8.27 -16.39
CA LYS A 46 -34.02 -6.81 -16.52
C LYS A 46 -32.72 -6.21 -17.05
N SER A 47 -31.57 -6.65 -16.54
CA SER A 47 -30.26 -6.22 -17.04
C SER A 47 -30.00 -6.57 -18.51
N LEU A 48 -30.56 -7.69 -19.01
CA LEU A 48 -30.44 -8.08 -20.42
C LEU A 48 -31.33 -7.24 -21.35
N VAL A 49 -32.45 -6.74 -20.83
CA VAL A 49 -33.42 -5.92 -21.57
C VAL A 49 -33.01 -4.45 -21.60
N ASP A 50 -32.41 -3.94 -20.53
CA ASP A 50 -32.07 -2.51 -20.40
C ASP A 50 -30.74 -2.09 -21.05
N GLU A 51 -30.02 -2.98 -21.75
CA GLU A 51 -28.74 -2.69 -22.44
C GLU A 51 -27.71 -1.92 -21.58
N GLY A 52 -27.73 -2.10 -20.25
CA GLY A 52 -26.82 -1.42 -19.32
C GLY A 52 -27.29 -0.08 -18.75
N LYS A 53 -28.48 0.42 -19.11
CA LYS A 53 -29.07 1.63 -18.50
C LYS A 53 -29.24 1.49 -16.99
N SER A 54 -29.70 0.32 -16.53
CA SER A 54 -29.90 0.04 -15.11
C SER A 54 -28.60 0.07 -14.29
N GLU A 55 -27.47 -0.29 -14.90
CA GLU A 55 -26.15 -0.24 -14.23
C GLU A 55 -25.65 1.21 -14.14
N LEU A 56 -25.88 2.01 -15.19
CA LEU A 56 -25.51 3.42 -15.20
C LEU A 56 -26.30 4.22 -14.14
N GLU A 57 -27.59 3.96 -14.03
CA GLU A 57 -28.47 4.55 -13.00
C GLU A 57 -28.03 4.13 -11.59
N TYR A 58 -27.64 2.86 -11.40
CA TYR A 58 -27.11 2.39 -10.14
C TYR A 58 -25.80 3.09 -9.78
N GLU A 59 -24.88 3.30 -10.73
CA GLU A 59 -23.64 4.04 -10.47
C GLU A 59 -23.86 5.52 -10.15
N GLN A 60 -24.91 6.13 -10.71
CA GLN A 60 -25.31 7.50 -10.42
C GLN A 60 -26.10 7.62 -9.11
N SER A 61 -26.60 6.51 -8.57
CA SER A 61 -27.36 6.51 -7.33
C SER A 61 -26.53 7.03 -6.15
N GLY A 62 -27.19 7.74 -5.24
CA GLY A 62 -26.54 8.27 -4.03
C GLY A 62 -25.97 7.16 -3.14
N GLU A 63 -26.63 6.00 -3.10
CA GLU A 63 -26.17 4.83 -2.36
C GLU A 63 -24.83 4.32 -2.88
N PHE A 64 -24.70 4.14 -4.20
CA PHE A 64 -23.45 3.70 -4.80
C PHE A 64 -22.32 4.72 -4.59
N GLN A 65 -22.61 6.01 -4.72
CA GLN A 65 -21.62 7.06 -4.46
C GLN A 65 -21.14 7.09 -3.01
N GLN A 66 -22.02 6.79 -2.05
CA GLN A 66 -21.65 6.64 -0.63
C GLN A 66 -20.81 5.38 -0.40
N GLU A 67 -21.23 4.23 -0.96
CA GLU A 67 -20.49 2.97 -0.84
C GLU A 67 -19.09 3.10 -1.48
N LEU A 68 -18.98 3.79 -2.62
CA LEU A 68 -17.72 4.08 -3.28
C LEU A 68 -16.78 4.90 -2.39
N LYS A 69 -17.27 5.98 -1.77
CA LYS A 69 -16.46 6.79 -0.84
C LYS A 69 -15.95 5.98 0.34
N LEU A 70 -16.81 5.14 0.93
CA LEU A 70 -16.42 4.27 2.05
C LEU A 70 -15.36 3.26 1.60
N LYS A 71 -15.54 2.65 0.43
CA LYS A 71 -14.61 1.66 -0.10
C LYS A 71 -13.26 2.25 -0.44
N VAL A 72 -13.23 3.43 -1.06
CA VAL A 72 -11.97 4.17 -1.32
C VAL A 72 -11.24 4.48 -0.01
N ARG A 73 -11.96 4.92 1.02
CA ARG A 73 -11.39 5.19 2.34
C ARG A 73 -10.80 3.93 2.97
N GLU A 74 -11.50 2.79 2.88
CA GLU A 74 -11.02 1.49 3.36
C GLU A 74 -9.71 1.11 2.65
N LEU A 75 -9.69 1.13 1.31
CA LEU A 75 -8.51 0.79 0.53
C LEU A 75 -7.31 1.67 0.86
N LEU A 76 -7.49 3.00 0.93
CA LEU A 76 -6.42 3.93 1.28
C LEU A 76 -5.88 3.67 2.69
N THR A 77 -6.76 3.34 3.64
CA THR A 77 -6.37 3.04 5.03
C THR A 77 -5.56 1.74 5.09
N GLU A 78 -5.99 0.70 4.38
CA GLU A 78 -5.25 -0.56 4.33
C GLU A 78 -3.88 -0.40 3.65
N GLN A 79 -3.81 0.36 2.56
CA GLN A 79 -2.55 0.60 1.86
C GLN A 79 -1.56 1.34 2.76
N GLU A 80 -2.00 2.39 3.44
CA GLU A 80 -1.16 3.11 4.40
C GLU A 80 -0.70 2.22 5.55
N TRP A 81 -1.58 1.35 6.06
CA TRP A 81 -1.21 0.36 7.06
C TRP A 81 -0.14 -0.62 6.56
N ARG A 82 -0.29 -1.15 5.33
CA ARG A 82 0.71 -2.02 4.70
C ARG A 82 2.04 -1.30 4.51
N ARG A 83 2.01 -0.04 4.04
CA ARG A 83 3.19 0.81 3.89
C ARG A 83 3.94 0.96 5.21
N ARG A 84 3.24 1.29 6.30
CA ARG A 84 3.85 1.42 7.64
C ARG A 84 4.44 0.12 8.13
N LYS A 85 3.73 -1.00 7.99
CA LYS A 85 4.27 -2.32 8.35
C LYS A 85 5.53 -2.64 7.56
N MET A 86 5.57 -2.32 6.26
CA MET A 86 6.74 -2.55 5.44
C MET A 86 7.92 -1.66 5.85
N ALA A 87 7.67 -0.38 6.12
CA ALA A 87 8.69 0.54 6.62
C ALA A 87 9.30 0.07 7.95
N MET A 88 8.47 -0.45 8.87
CA MET A 88 8.94 -1.01 10.13
C MET A 88 9.87 -2.21 9.91
N ARG A 89 9.51 -3.15 9.02
CA ARG A 89 10.37 -4.30 8.68
C ARG A 89 11.69 -3.88 8.04
N ILE A 90 11.67 -2.90 7.13
CA ILE A 90 12.89 -2.38 6.52
C ILE A 90 13.80 -1.78 7.60
N SER A 91 13.25 -0.96 8.50
CA SER A 91 14.01 -0.36 9.59
C SER A 91 14.60 -1.41 10.54
N GLU A 92 13.86 -2.48 10.84
CA GLU A 92 14.36 -3.59 11.66
C GLU A 92 15.55 -4.31 10.99
N GLU A 93 15.43 -4.61 9.68
CA GLU A 93 16.49 -5.27 8.92
C GLU A 93 17.72 -4.37 8.71
N GLU A 94 17.54 -3.07 8.47
CA GLU A 94 18.62 -2.09 8.44
C GLU A 94 19.36 -2.03 9.78
N GLY A 95 18.63 -2.10 10.89
CA GLY A 95 19.21 -2.15 12.24
C GLY A 95 20.04 -3.41 12.49
N ARG A 96 19.56 -4.57 12.01
CA ARG A 96 20.33 -5.83 12.05
C ARG A 96 21.61 -5.75 11.25
N LEU A 97 21.51 -5.29 10.01
CA LEU A 97 22.67 -5.15 9.13
C LEU A 97 23.73 -4.22 9.73
N LYS A 98 23.31 -3.09 10.32
CA LYS A 98 24.22 -2.15 10.97
C LYS A 98 24.95 -2.79 12.16
N LYS A 99 24.28 -3.62 12.95
CA LYS A 99 24.89 -4.34 14.06
C LYS A 99 25.96 -5.32 13.56
N ASP A 100 25.66 -6.08 12.51
CA ASP A 100 26.61 -7.02 11.91
C ASP A 100 27.84 -6.28 11.34
N GLU A 101 27.65 -5.10 10.72
CA GLU A 101 28.75 -4.26 10.26
C GLU A 101 29.63 -3.75 11.41
N GLU A 102 29.04 -3.36 12.53
CA GLU A 102 29.75 -2.91 13.73
C GLU A 102 30.56 -4.07 14.35
N GLU A 103 29.96 -5.26 14.48
CA GLU A 103 30.65 -6.45 14.97
C GLU A 103 31.82 -6.85 14.08
N GLN A 104 31.65 -6.80 12.75
CA GLN A 104 32.74 -7.03 11.81
C GLN A 104 33.87 -6.01 11.99
N LYS A 105 33.55 -4.71 12.09
CA LYS A 105 34.56 -3.67 12.33
C LYS A 105 35.31 -3.89 13.64
N GLU A 106 34.63 -4.27 14.71
CA GLU A 106 35.28 -4.63 15.97
C GLU A 106 36.19 -5.85 15.83
N MET A 107 35.76 -6.88 15.12
CA MET A 107 36.59 -8.07 14.86
C MET A 107 37.85 -7.72 14.07
N TRP A 108 37.74 -6.90 13.03
CA TRP A 108 38.90 -6.40 12.28
C TRP A 108 39.83 -5.56 13.14
N LYS A 109 39.27 -4.72 14.02
CA LYS A 109 40.05 -3.92 14.97
C LYS A 109 40.80 -4.80 15.96
N ARG A 110 40.13 -5.78 16.59
CA ARG A 110 40.75 -6.74 17.51
C ARG A 110 41.84 -7.56 16.82
N LYS A 111 41.61 -8.00 15.58
CA LYS A 111 42.60 -8.75 14.81
C LYS A 111 43.84 -7.90 14.55
N ARG A 112 43.66 -6.63 14.17
CA ARG A 112 44.76 -5.68 13.96
C ARG A 112 45.54 -5.43 15.25
N GLU A 113 44.85 -5.13 16.35
CA GLU A 113 45.48 -4.90 17.65
C GLU A 113 46.27 -6.12 18.14
N HIS A 114 45.73 -7.33 17.94
CA HIS A 114 46.42 -8.57 18.26
C HIS A 114 47.67 -8.79 17.37
N GLU A 115 47.59 -8.47 16.08
CA GLU A 115 48.73 -8.57 15.15
C GLU A 115 49.84 -7.57 15.51
N GLU A 116 49.49 -6.31 15.81
CA GLU A 116 50.42 -5.29 16.29
C GLU A 116 51.14 -5.71 17.58
N GLN A 117 50.40 -6.29 18.54
CA GLN A 117 51.00 -6.83 19.78
C GLN A 117 51.96 -7.98 19.50
N TRP A 118 51.59 -8.88 18.58
CA TRP A 118 52.43 -10.02 18.23
C TRP A 118 53.73 -9.59 17.55
N GLU A 119 53.66 -8.61 16.63
CA GLU A 119 54.85 -8.03 15.99
C GLU A 119 55.74 -7.30 16.99
N GLY A 120 55.16 -6.50 17.90
CA GLY A 120 55.92 -5.80 18.94
C GLY A 120 56.64 -6.73 19.93
N THR A 121 56.15 -7.96 20.10
CA THR A 121 56.79 -8.98 20.96
C THR A 121 57.85 -9.81 20.21
N ARG A 122 58.00 -9.61 18.88
CA ARG A 122 58.90 -10.38 18.01
C ARG A 122 60.28 -9.74 17.82
N GLU A 123 60.41 -8.44 18.11
CA GLU A 123 61.68 -7.68 18.03
C GLU A 123 62.44 -7.59 19.37
N GLN A 124 61.96 -8.26 20.43
CA GLN A 124 62.70 -8.51 21.68
C GLN A 124 63.34 -9.90 21.67
#